data_AF-A0A0F8WBV7-F1
#
_entry.id   AF-A0A0F8WBV7-F1
#
_cell.length_a   1.000
_cell.length_b   1.000
_cell.length_c   1.000
_cell.angle_alpha   90.00
_cell.angle_beta   90.00
_cell.angle_gamma   90.00
#
_symmetry.space_group_name_H-M   'P 1'
#
loop_
_entity.id
_entity.type
_entity.pdbx_description
1 polymer ?
#
loop_
_entity_poly.entity_id
_entity_poly.type
_entity_poly.pdbx_seq_one_letter_code
_entity_poly.pdbx_strand_id
1 'polypeptide(L)'
;MKSQRDSFFDALYELNDDRVWVISADCGAPALDRWRKTDRFINVGIAEQNMVNIAIGLALSGKRPYCYAITPFLTGRAFDQIRQACMMNLPITFVGIGAGYSYDDSGPTHHGIDDIGIMRVLPNMRILQANDSSEAELLATIRYPEPAYIRLDRGSDKKYLPHYKIGDRCHYPIDLWPCEFPTGITEVVEEHLVGGLGSIITEQESQVKRRYIKEYLYAYGRDNLRKQAKL
;
A
#
# COMPACT_ATOMS: atom_id res chain seq x y z
N MET A 1 4.82 -11.73 -19.07
CA MET A 1 4.29 -11.76 -17.70
C MET A 1 3.31 -10.61 -17.58
N LYS A 2 2.11 -10.83 -17.01
CA LYS A 2 1.16 -9.75 -16.74
C LYS A 2 1.74 -8.84 -15.64
N SER A 3 1.32 -7.58 -15.61
CA SER A 3 1.69 -6.67 -14.51
C SER A 3 0.86 -7.00 -13.27
N GLN A 4 1.35 -6.66 -12.07
CA GLN A 4 0.59 -6.82 -10.82
C GLN A 4 -0.82 -6.22 -10.92
N ARG A 5 -0.90 -5.02 -11.49
CA ARG A 5 -2.17 -4.33 -11.75
C ARG A 5 -3.11 -5.10 -12.66
N ASP A 6 -2.62 -5.60 -13.79
CA ASP A 6 -3.49 -6.28 -14.75
C ASP A 6 -4.00 -7.61 -14.16
N SER A 7 -3.12 -8.33 -13.48
CA SER A 7 -3.45 -9.53 -12.71
C SER A 7 -4.49 -9.25 -11.62
N PHE A 8 -4.33 -8.18 -10.84
CA PHE A 8 -5.29 -7.76 -9.80
C PHE A 8 -6.69 -7.52 -10.38
N PHE A 9 -6.82 -6.69 -11.42
CA PHE A 9 -8.13 -6.34 -11.97
C PHE A 9 -8.78 -7.45 -12.80
N ASP A 10 -7.97 -8.31 -13.44
CA ASP A 10 -8.47 -9.53 -14.07
C ASP A 10 -9.05 -10.47 -13.00
N ALA A 11 -8.30 -10.77 -11.93
CA ALA A 11 -8.77 -11.62 -10.85
C ALA A 11 -10.04 -11.05 -10.18
N LEU A 12 -10.07 -9.74 -9.95
CA LEU A 12 -11.26 -9.06 -9.41
C LEU A 12 -12.47 -9.21 -10.34
N TYR A 13 -12.27 -9.17 -11.66
CA TYR A 13 -13.34 -9.34 -12.64
C TYR A 13 -13.89 -10.78 -12.62
N GLU A 14 -13.00 -11.77 -12.53
CA GLU A 14 -13.38 -13.19 -12.52
C GLU A 14 -14.16 -13.60 -11.26
N LEU A 15 -14.08 -12.86 -10.15
CA LEU A 15 -14.94 -13.08 -8.98
C LEU A 15 -16.43 -12.94 -9.29
N ASN A 16 -16.77 -12.12 -10.30
CA ASN A 16 -18.14 -11.87 -10.75
C ASN A 16 -19.14 -11.52 -9.63
N ASP A 17 -18.71 -10.73 -8.62
CA ASP A 17 -19.55 -10.26 -7.50
C ASP A 17 -20.26 -8.94 -7.87
N ASP A 18 -21.60 -8.93 -7.91
CA ASP A 18 -22.45 -7.77 -8.24
C ASP A 18 -22.34 -6.59 -7.28
N ARG A 19 -21.67 -6.81 -6.13
CA ARG A 19 -21.36 -5.75 -5.19
C ARG A 19 -20.04 -5.06 -5.49
N VAL A 20 -19.16 -5.64 -6.30
CA VAL A 20 -17.85 -5.04 -6.62
C VAL A 20 -18.02 -3.93 -7.65
N TRP A 21 -17.52 -2.75 -7.31
CA TRP A 21 -17.50 -1.58 -8.20
C TRP A 21 -16.07 -1.09 -8.34
N VAL A 22 -15.67 -0.69 -9.54
CA VAL A 22 -14.35 -0.12 -9.80
C VAL A 22 -14.50 1.34 -10.16
N ILE A 23 -13.82 2.21 -9.43
CA ILE A 23 -13.82 3.65 -9.67
C ILE A 23 -12.39 4.06 -9.98
N SER A 24 -12.14 4.63 -11.16
CA SER A 24 -10.81 5.00 -11.63
C SER A 24 -10.66 6.51 -11.75
N ALA A 25 -9.51 7.04 -11.33
CA ALA A 25 -9.11 8.43 -11.57
C ALA A 25 -8.27 8.53 -12.86
N ASP A 26 -8.89 8.22 -13.99
CA ASP A 26 -8.30 8.22 -15.34
C ASP A 26 -6.97 7.46 -15.50
N CYS A 27 -6.74 6.46 -14.67
CA CYS A 27 -5.55 5.63 -14.74
C CYS A 27 -5.76 4.53 -15.78
N GLY A 28 -4.94 4.53 -16.84
CA GLY A 28 -5.01 3.53 -17.91
C GLY A 28 -4.42 2.18 -17.52
N ALA A 29 -5.13 1.09 -17.83
CA ALA A 29 -4.66 -0.29 -17.72
C ALA A 29 -5.41 -1.19 -18.70
N PRO A 30 -4.74 -2.15 -19.38
CA PRO A 30 -5.41 -3.13 -20.24
C PRO A 30 -6.51 -3.93 -19.53
N ALA A 31 -6.29 -4.35 -18.27
CA ALA A 31 -7.29 -5.11 -17.53
C ALA A 31 -8.59 -4.33 -17.25
N LEU A 32 -8.54 -2.99 -17.27
CA LEU A 32 -9.74 -2.16 -17.08
C LEU A 32 -10.63 -2.09 -18.33
N ASP A 33 -10.17 -2.54 -19.50
CA ASP A 33 -11.00 -2.53 -20.73
C ASP A 33 -12.22 -3.44 -20.62
N ARG A 34 -12.12 -4.53 -19.85
CA ARG A 34 -13.26 -5.40 -19.55
C ARG A 34 -14.23 -4.71 -18.59
N TRP A 35 -13.71 -4.06 -17.56
CA TRP A 35 -14.51 -3.29 -16.60
C TRP A 35 -15.27 -2.15 -17.26
N ARG A 36 -14.66 -1.43 -18.20
CA ARG A 36 -15.30 -0.33 -18.96
C ARG A 36 -16.56 -0.74 -19.73
N LYS A 37 -16.73 -2.04 -20.02
CA LYS A 37 -17.91 -2.58 -20.69
C LYS A 37 -19.05 -2.93 -19.71
N THR A 38 -18.80 -2.81 -18.41
CA THR A 38 -19.76 -3.07 -17.35
C THR A 38 -20.35 -1.76 -16.82
N ASP A 39 -21.54 -1.83 -16.23
CA ASP A 39 -22.19 -0.75 -15.51
C ASP A 39 -21.56 -0.47 -14.13
N ARG A 40 -20.67 -1.35 -13.66
CA ARG A 40 -19.97 -1.28 -12.36
C ARG A 40 -18.62 -0.57 -12.43
N PHE A 41 -18.30 0.08 -13.55
CA PHE A 41 -17.08 0.85 -13.74
C PHE A 41 -17.39 2.34 -13.88
N ILE A 42 -16.74 3.17 -13.07
CA ILE A 42 -16.89 4.62 -13.08
C ILE A 42 -15.51 5.25 -13.30
N ASN A 43 -15.34 6.03 -14.37
CA ASN A 43 -14.17 6.89 -14.53
C ASN A 43 -14.53 8.31 -14.12
N VAL A 44 -13.83 8.86 -13.13
CA VAL A 44 -14.07 10.22 -12.63
C VAL A 44 -13.12 11.26 -13.22
N GLY A 45 -12.22 10.88 -14.14
CA GLY A 45 -11.18 11.78 -14.62
C GLY A 45 -10.10 12.01 -13.55
N ILE A 46 -9.52 13.20 -13.51
CA ILE A 46 -8.47 13.59 -12.54
C ILE A 46 -9.12 14.16 -11.26
N ALA A 47 -10.14 13.49 -10.74
CA ALA A 47 -10.95 13.94 -9.61
C ALA A 47 -10.91 12.93 -8.45
N GLU A 48 -9.72 12.67 -7.90
CA GLU A 48 -9.49 11.63 -6.88
C GLU A 48 -10.34 11.86 -5.61
N GLN A 49 -10.57 13.10 -5.22
CA GLN A 49 -11.43 13.44 -4.08
C GLN A 49 -12.89 13.00 -4.32
N ASN A 50 -13.38 13.24 -5.55
CA ASN A 50 -14.73 12.84 -5.94
C ASN A 50 -14.84 11.32 -6.08
N MET A 51 -13.77 10.64 -6.56
CA MET A 51 -13.67 9.19 -6.58
C MET A 51 -14.03 8.57 -5.22
N VAL A 52 -13.39 9.08 -4.15
CA VAL A 52 -13.60 8.55 -2.80
C VAL A 52 -14.99 8.91 -2.27
N ASN A 53 -15.52 10.10 -2.57
CA ASN A 53 -16.89 10.45 -2.18
C ASN A 53 -17.94 9.53 -2.82
N ILE A 54 -17.79 9.21 -4.11
CA ILE A 54 -18.65 8.25 -4.81
C ILE A 54 -18.50 6.86 -4.18
N ALA A 55 -17.27 6.45 -3.87
CA ALA A 55 -17.01 5.19 -3.17
C ALA A 55 -17.73 5.11 -1.83
N ILE A 56 -17.69 6.17 -1.03
CA ILE A 56 -18.40 6.25 0.25
C ILE A 56 -19.90 6.02 0.04
N GLY A 57 -20.52 6.70 -0.93
CA GLY A 57 -21.94 6.50 -1.25
C GLY A 57 -22.27 5.07 -1.69
N LEU A 58 -21.42 4.46 -2.52
CA LEU A 58 -21.55 3.07 -2.94
C LEU A 58 -21.42 2.10 -1.75
N ALA A 59 -20.43 2.30 -0.89
CA ALA A 59 -20.21 1.47 0.30
C ALA A 59 -21.38 1.54 1.28
N LEU A 60 -21.90 2.75 1.53
CA LEU A 60 -23.11 2.96 2.35
C LEU A 60 -24.35 2.28 1.75
N SER A 61 -24.38 2.09 0.43
CA SER A 61 -25.44 1.37 -0.29
C SER A 61 -25.20 -0.16 -0.35
N GLY A 62 -24.24 -0.69 0.43
CA GLY A 62 -23.94 -2.12 0.50
C GLY A 62 -23.07 -2.66 -0.65
N LYS A 63 -22.46 -1.76 -1.45
CA LYS A 63 -21.48 -2.13 -2.47
C LYS A 63 -20.06 -2.20 -1.89
N ARG A 64 -19.13 -2.68 -2.68
CA ARG A 64 -17.71 -2.91 -2.37
C ARG A 64 -16.85 -2.18 -3.40
N PRO A 65 -16.63 -0.87 -3.23
CA PRO A 65 -15.90 -0.07 -4.20
C PRO A 65 -14.39 -0.28 -4.09
N TYR A 66 -13.74 -0.36 -5.24
CA TYR A 66 -12.29 -0.36 -5.44
C TYR A 66 -11.90 0.95 -6.12
N CYS A 67 -11.26 1.84 -5.38
CA CYS A 67 -10.77 3.12 -5.88
C CYS A 67 -9.37 2.94 -6.47
N TYR A 68 -9.18 3.26 -7.74
CA TYR A 68 -7.93 3.04 -8.45
C TYR A 68 -7.33 4.36 -8.94
N ALA A 69 -6.12 4.66 -8.46
CA ALA A 69 -5.38 5.86 -8.84
C ALA A 69 -3.88 5.68 -8.64
N ILE A 70 -3.08 6.59 -9.20
CA ILE A 70 -1.64 6.67 -8.94
C ILE A 70 -1.42 7.06 -7.47
N THR A 71 -0.53 6.34 -6.80
CA THR A 71 -0.31 6.38 -5.35
C THR A 71 -0.25 7.80 -4.75
N PRO A 72 0.67 8.69 -5.16
CA PRO A 72 0.76 10.04 -4.59
C PRO A 72 -0.52 10.88 -4.75
N PHE A 73 -1.29 10.67 -5.82
CA PHE A 73 -2.54 11.39 -6.02
C PHE A 73 -3.67 10.81 -5.17
N LEU A 74 -3.72 9.48 -5.05
CA LEU A 74 -4.69 8.80 -4.19
C LEU A 74 -4.49 9.20 -2.73
N THR A 75 -3.28 9.01 -2.19
CA THR A 75 -3.00 9.21 -0.77
C THR A 75 -2.88 10.69 -0.42
N GLY A 76 -2.37 11.52 -1.33
CA GLY A 76 -2.22 12.96 -1.12
C GLY A 76 -3.52 13.74 -1.34
N ARG A 77 -4.08 13.70 -2.56
CA ARG A 77 -5.19 14.60 -2.93
C ARG A 77 -6.51 14.22 -2.26
N ALA A 78 -6.76 12.93 -2.08
CA ALA A 78 -8.02 12.41 -1.51
C ALA A 78 -7.92 12.08 -0.01
N PHE A 79 -6.83 12.46 0.66
CA PHE A 79 -6.55 12.10 2.05
C PHE A 79 -7.73 12.36 3.00
N ASP A 80 -8.34 13.55 2.92
CA ASP A 80 -9.44 13.91 3.81
C ASP A 80 -10.67 13.03 3.59
N GLN A 81 -11.01 12.70 2.35
CA GLN A 81 -12.13 11.82 2.04
C GLN A 81 -11.85 10.37 2.48
N ILE A 82 -10.61 9.89 2.30
CA ILE A 82 -10.18 8.57 2.79
C ILE A 82 -10.31 8.52 4.32
N ARG A 83 -9.87 9.58 5.01
CA ARG A 83 -10.01 9.70 6.47
C ARG A 83 -11.47 9.60 6.90
N GLN A 84 -12.41 10.24 6.19
CA GLN A 84 -13.85 10.10 6.49
C GLN A 84 -14.34 8.66 6.31
N ALA A 85 -13.94 7.99 5.21
CA ALA A 85 -14.27 6.59 4.99
C ALA A 85 -13.74 5.68 6.12
N CYS A 86 -12.53 5.97 6.62
CA CYS A 86 -11.91 5.26 7.73
C CYS A 86 -12.65 5.44 9.07
N MET A 87 -13.08 6.67 9.37
CA MET A 87 -13.85 6.95 10.59
C MET A 87 -15.19 6.22 10.61
N MET A 88 -15.79 6.01 9.45
CA MET A 88 -17.03 5.23 9.30
C MET A 88 -16.78 3.71 9.16
N ASN A 89 -15.52 3.27 9.14
CA ASN A 89 -15.10 1.89 8.92
C ASN A 89 -15.74 1.24 7.68
N LEU A 90 -15.77 1.97 6.56
CA LEU A 90 -16.42 1.50 5.33
C LEU A 90 -15.56 0.48 4.57
N PRO A 91 -16.15 -0.56 3.95
CA PRO A 91 -15.44 -1.58 3.18
C PRO A 91 -15.01 -1.07 1.80
N ILE A 92 -14.12 -0.08 1.78
CA ILE A 92 -13.57 0.54 0.57
C ILE A 92 -12.12 0.08 0.41
N THR A 93 -11.80 -0.45 -0.77
CA THR A 93 -10.43 -0.82 -1.12
C THR A 93 -9.80 0.28 -1.97
N PHE A 94 -8.75 0.90 -1.47
CA PHE A 94 -7.93 1.88 -2.15
C PHE A 94 -6.76 1.17 -2.82
N VAL A 95 -6.67 1.22 -4.14
CA VAL A 95 -5.63 0.57 -4.94
C VAL A 95 -4.71 1.65 -5.51
N GLY A 96 -3.52 1.77 -4.94
CA GLY A 96 -2.48 2.68 -5.40
C GLY A 96 -1.54 2.00 -6.37
N ILE A 97 -1.38 2.55 -7.58
CA ILE A 97 -0.34 2.12 -8.52
C ILE A 97 0.88 3.01 -8.41
N GLY A 98 2.07 2.43 -8.46
CA GLY A 98 3.31 3.19 -8.45
C GLY A 98 3.94 3.35 -7.08
N ALA A 99 3.95 2.27 -6.29
CA ALA A 99 4.59 2.28 -4.99
C ALA A 99 6.08 2.67 -5.10
N GLY A 100 6.58 3.52 -4.19
CA GLY A 100 7.98 3.94 -4.18
C GLY A 100 8.39 4.71 -5.44
N TYR A 101 9.39 4.20 -6.15
CA TYR A 101 10.01 4.84 -7.32
C TYR A 101 9.57 4.24 -8.67
N SER A 102 8.48 3.47 -8.69
CA SER A 102 8.00 2.78 -9.89
C SER A 102 7.57 3.67 -11.06
N TYR A 103 7.44 4.98 -10.84
CA TYR A 103 7.20 6.01 -11.86
C TYR A 103 8.44 6.90 -12.05
N ASP A 104 9.62 6.29 -12.15
CA ASP A 104 10.90 6.96 -12.34
C ASP A 104 10.93 7.87 -13.58
N ASP A 105 10.30 7.42 -14.67
CA ASP A 105 10.16 8.15 -15.93
C ASP A 105 9.30 9.43 -15.83
N SER A 106 8.42 9.51 -14.83
CA SER A 106 7.40 10.55 -14.69
C SER A 106 7.79 11.64 -13.67
N GLY A 107 8.95 11.48 -13.04
CA GLY A 107 9.55 12.45 -12.14
C GLY A 107 9.04 12.39 -10.70
N PRO A 108 9.59 13.24 -9.81
CA PRO A 108 9.43 13.12 -8.37
C PRO A 108 7.99 13.29 -7.87
N THR A 109 7.13 13.94 -8.64
CA THR A 109 5.70 14.12 -8.29
C THR A 109 4.90 12.83 -8.40
N HIS A 110 5.42 11.81 -9.09
CA HIS A 110 4.80 10.49 -9.24
C HIS A 110 5.40 9.42 -8.31
N HIS A 111 6.38 9.78 -7.48
CA HIS A 111 6.97 8.85 -6.52
C HIS A 111 6.08 8.72 -5.27
N GLY A 112 5.62 7.49 -4.99
CA GLY A 112 4.82 7.17 -3.80
C GLY A 112 5.70 6.69 -2.63
N ILE A 113 6.54 7.56 -2.09
CA ILE A 113 7.50 7.21 -1.02
C ILE A 113 6.96 7.42 0.40
N ASP A 114 5.91 8.23 0.53
CA ASP A 114 5.29 8.70 1.77
C ASP A 114 3.91 8.08 2.03
N ASP A 115 3.40 7.32 1.07
CA ASP A 115 2.07 6.71 1.05
C ASP A 115 1.78 5.79 2.23
N ILE A 116 2.73 4.92 2.62
CA ILE A 116 2.58 4.08 3.82
C ILE A 116 2.43 4.95 5.06
N GLY A 117 3.25 6.00 5.19
CA GLY A 117 3.20 6.91 6.32
C GLY A 117 1.85 7.62 6.41
N ILE A 118 1.38 8.15 5.28
CA ILE A 118 0.08 8.83 5.17
C ILE A 118 -1.06 7.88 5.50
N MET A 119 -1.08 6.67 4.96
CA MET A 119 -2.21 5.75 5.16
C MET A 119 -2.18 5.11 6.56
N ARG A 120 -1.00 4.99 7.17
CA ARG A 120 -0.83 4.34 8.49
C ARG A 120 -1.32 5.20 9.65
N VAL A 121 -1.45 6.51 9.48
CA VAL A 121 -2.06 7.37 10.53
C VAL A 121 -3.59 7.26 10.58
N LEU A 122 -4.20 6.63 9.58
CA LEU A 122 -5.66 6.49 9.50
C LEU A 122 -6.13 5.29 10.33
N PRO A 123 -7.19 5.44 11.15
CA PRO A 123 -7.72 4.32 11.93
C PRO A 123 -8.38 3.28 11.02
N ASN A 124 -8.43 2.03 11.47
CA ASN A 124 -9.06 0.90 10.78
C ASN A 124 -8.49 0.58 9.39
N MET A 125 -7.42 1.27 8.95
CA MET A 125 -6.84 1.10 7.63
C MET A 125 -5.91 -0.11 7.63
N ARG A 126 -6.23 -1.12 6.81
CA ARG A 126 -5.31 -2.20 6.49
C ARG A 126 -4.37 -1.76 5.37
N ILE A 127 -3.06 -1.99 5.50
CA ILE A 127 -2.08 -1.65 4.46
C ILE A 127 -1.41 -2.93 3.96
N LEU A 128 -1.47 -3.14 2.65
CA LEU A 128 -1.00 -4.35 1.97
C LEU A 128 -0.18 -3.97 0.74
N GLN A 129 0.82 -4.78 0.42
CA GLN A 129 1.63 -4.62 -0.78
C GLN A 129 1.79 -5.97 -1.46
N ALA A 130 1.59 -6.00 -2.78
CA ALA A 130 1.90 -7.18 -3.57
C ALA A 130 3.39 -7.21 -3.94
N ASN A 131 4.06 -8.34 -3.72
CA ASN A 131 5.44 -8.56 -4.16
C ASN A 131 5.50 -8.97 -5.64
N ASP A 132 4.50 -9.71 -6.13
CA ASP A 132 4.39 -10.17 -7.51
C ASP A 132 2.94 -10.21 -8.02
N SER A 133 2.74 -10.58 -9.30
CA SER A 133 1.40 -10.70 -9.87
C SER A 133 0.53 -11.77 -9.22
N SER A 134 1.11 -12.85 -8.69
CA SER A 134 0.33 -13.93 -8.05
C SER A 134 -0.25 -13.46 -6.72
N GLU A 135 0.54 -12.74 -5.93
CA GLU A 135 0.05 -12.08 -4.73
C GLU A 135 -0.98 -10.99 -5.05
N ALA A 136 -0.78 -10.23 -6.12
CA ALA A 136 -1.78 -9.24 -6.55
C ALA A 136 -3.13 -9.90 -6.90
N GLU A 137 -3.12 -11.07 -7.55
CA GLU A 137 -4.34 -11.85 -7.78
C GLU A 137 -4.99 -12.29 -6.47
N LEU A 138 -4.21 -12.82 -5.53
CA LEU A 138 -4.72 -13.23 -4.23
C LEU A 138 -5.35 -12.06 -3.48
N LEU A 139 -4.67 -10.91 -3.40
CA LEU A 139 -5.17 -9.71 -2.73
C LEU A 139 -6.48 -9.20 -3.35
N ALA A 140 -6.68 -9.35 -4.66
CA ALA A 140 -7.93 -9.00 -5.32
C ALA A 140 -9.12 -9.87 -4.86
N THR A 141 -8.86 -11.14 -4.51
CA THR A 141 -9.88 -12.10 -4.08
C THR A 141 -10.31 -11.95 -2.62
N ILE A 142 -9.49 -11.27 -1.80
CA ILE A 142 -9.77 -11.10 -0.37
C ILE A 142 -10.94 -10.13 -0.17
N ARG A 143 -11.82 -10.47 0.77
CA ARG A 143 -12.89 -9.58 1.23
C ARG A 143 -12.42 -8.78 2.43
N TYR A 144 -12.25 -7.49 2.23
CA TYR A 144 -11.97 -6.52 3.29
C TYR A 144 -13.30 -5.97 3.85
N PRO A 145 -13.64 -6.24 5.12
CA PRO A 145 -14.82 -5.66 5.77
C PRO A 145 -14.61 -4.21 6.22
N GLU A 146 -13.36 -3.76 6.22
CA GLU A 146 -12.86 -2.46 6.66
C GLU A 146 -12.06 -1.78 5.53
N PRO A 147 -11.69 -0.50 5.67
CA PRO A 147 -10.86 0.18 4.68
C PRO A 147 -9.54 -0.55 4.47
N ALA A 148 -9.19 -0.80 3.22
CA ALA A 148 -7.93 -1.42 2.84
C ALA A 148 -7.19 -0.57 1.82
N TYR A 149 -5.88 -0.46 1.97
CA TYR A 149 -4.97 0.16 1.02
C TYR A 149 -4.03 -0.89 0.46
N ILE A 150 -4.11 -1.12 -0.85
CA ILE A 150 -3.31 -2.08 -1.59
C ILE A 150 -2.37 -1.32 -2.50
N ARG A 151 -1.07 -1.59 -2.33
CA ARG A 151 0.02 -1.01 -3.10
C ARG A 151 0.43 -1.97 -4.20
N LEU A 152 0.37 -1.50 -5.43
CA LEU A 152 0.81 -2.24 -6.61
C LEU A 152 1.95 -1.51 -7.30
N ASP A 153 2.87 -2.28 -7.86
CA ASP A 153 3.92 -1.80 -8.72
C ASP A 153 3.41 -1.61 -10.16
N ARG A 154 3.93 -0.58 -10.86
CA ARG A 154 3.70 -0.34 -12.29
C ARG A 154 4.43 -1.37 -13.16
N GLY A 155 5.60 -1.83 -12.71
CA GLY A 155 6.46 -2.72 -13.49
C GLY A 155 5.75 -3.99 -13.93
N SER A 156 6.05 -4.46 -15.15
CA SER A 156 5.83 -5.88 -15.47
C SER A 156 6.75 -6.69 -14.57
N ASP A 157 6.31 -7.84 -14.06
CA ASP A 157 7.16 -8.74 -13.28
C ASP A 157 8.36 -9.24 -14.13
N LYS A 158 9.38 -8.42 -14.29
CA LYS A 158 10.74 -8.89 -14.42
C LYS A 158 11.14 -9.11 -12.99
N LYS A 159 11.41 -10.38 -12.61
CA LYS A 159 11.97 -10.74 -11.30
C LYS A 159 12.82 -9.58 -10.78
N TYR A 160 12.39 -8.91 -9.71
CA TYR A 160 13.18 -7.91 -9.00
C TYR A 160 14.38 -8.56 -8.27
N LEU A 161 15.01 -9.56 -8.89
CA LEU A 161 16.15 -10.28 -8.38
C LEU A 161 17.15 -10.54 -9.53
N PRO A 162 17.99 -9.56 -9.90
CA PRO A 162 19.37 -9.90 -10.20
C PRO A 162 20.04 -10.20 -8.85
N HIS A 163 20.14 -11.50 -8.52
CA HIS A 163 21.06 -12.01 -7.49
C HIS A 163 20.94 -11.39 -6.08
N TYR A 164 19.92 -11.77 -5.32
CA TYR A 164 19.99 -11.66 -3.86
C TYR A 164 19.99 -13.07 -3.28
N LYS A 165 21.14 -13.52 -2.75
CA LYS A 165 21.18 -14.76 -1.97
C LYS A 165 20.68 -14.41 -0.56
N ILE A 166 19.84 -15.27 0.00
CA ILE A 166 19.42 -15.19 1.41
C ILE A 166 20.70 -15.09 2.27
N GLY A 167 20.98 -13.90 2.81
CA GLY A 167 22.21 -13.58 3.55
C GLY A 167 22.92 -12.27 3.16
N ASP A 168 22.63 -11.69 1.99
CA ASP A 168 23.34 -10.50 1.51
C ASP A 168 22.74 -9.20 2.07
N ARG A 169 23.21 -8.64 3.20
CA ARG A 169 22.68 -7.38 3.79
C ARG A 169 22.22 -6.31 2.75
N CYS A 170 20.89 -6.11 2.66
CA CYS A 170 20.27 -4.97 1.99
C CYS A 170 20.96 -3.66 2.38
N HIS A 171 21.51 -2.95 1.39
CA HIS A 171 22.16 -1.64 1.58
C HIS A 171 21.18 -0.46 1.44
N TYR A 172 19.87 -0.72 1.39
CA TYR A 172 18.84 0.31 1.54
C TYR A 172 18.23 0.23 2.95
N PRO A 173 18.18 1.33 3.72
CA PRO A 173 17.69 1.32 5.09
C PRO A 173 16.17 1.32 5.08
N ILE A 174 15.58 0.15 4.82
CA ILE A 174 14.20 -0.17 5.17
C ILE A 174 14.29 -1.50 5.93
N ASP A 175 14.62 -1.42 7.21
CA ASP A 175 14.46 -2.54 8.13
C ASP A 175 12.94 -2.71 8.39
N LEU A 176 12.27 -3.42 7.48
CA LEU A 176 10.93 -3.96 7.74
C LEU A 176 11.10 -5.25 8.56
N TRP A 177 10.57 -5.19 9.78
CA TRP A 177 10.49 -6.28 10.75
C TRP A 177 9.79 -7.51 10.16
N PRO A 178 10.29 -8.76 10.38
CA PRO A 178 9.59 -9.95 9.91
C PRO A 178 8.61 -10.46 10.98
N CYS A 179 7.34 -10.56 10.63
CA CYS A 179 6.44 -11.56 11.21
C CYS A 179 6.05 -12.53 10.09
N GLU A 180 6.63 -13.72 10.11
CA GLU A 180 6.37 -14.77 9.13
C GLU A 180 5.05 -15.48 9.44
N PHE A 181 4.10 -15.43 8.50
CA PHE A 181 3.07 -16.46 8.35
C PHE A 181 3.43 -17.36 7.15
N PRO A 182 2.92 -18.60 7.05
CA PRO A 182 3.40 -19.61 6.09
C PRO A 182 3.09 -19.32 4.60
N THR A 183 2.67 -18.10 4.25
CA THR A 183 2.14 -17.76 2.92
C THR A 183 2.45 -16.32 2.49
N GLY A 184 3.70 -15.86 2.56
CA GLY A 184 4.24 -14.74 1.76
C GLY A 184 3.61 -13.33 1.86
N ILE A 185 2.46 -13.15 2.49
CA ILE A 185 1.75 -11.89 2.64
C ILE A 185 2.43 -11.08 3.75
N THR A 186 3.04 -9.95 3.41
CA THR A 186 3.55 -8.98 4.38
C THR A 186 2.41 -8.08 4.87
N GLU A 187 1.75 -8.49 5.94
CA GLU A 187 0.82 -7.61 6.67
C GLU A 187 1.64 -6.70 7.60
N VAL A 188 1.47 -5.37 7.48
CA VAL A 188 2.05 -4.42 8.43
C VAL A 188 1.08 -4.29 9.62
N VAL A 189 1.05 -5.30 10.50
CA VAL A 189 0.22 -5.28 11.72
C VAL A 189 1.10 -5.21 12.95
N GLU A 190 0.80 -4.31 13.88
CA GLU A 190 1.10 -4.52 15.29
C GLU A 190 -0.16 -4.20 16.11
N GLU A 191 -0.37 -4.99 17.15
CA GLU A 191 -1.59 -5.13 17.95
C GLU A 191 -2.22 -3.82 18.43
N HIS A 192 -3.55 -3.86 18.53
CA HIS A 192 -4.38 -2.85 19.18
C HIS A 192 -3.86 -2.52 20.58
N LEU A 193 -3.39 -1.29 20.80
CA LEU A 193 -3.29 -0.69 22.13
C LEU A 193 -4.70 -0.27 22.60
N VAL A 194 -5.53 -1.25 22.96
CA VAL A 194 -6.64 -1.06 23.89
C VAL A 194 -6.20 -1.70 25.20
N GLY A 195 -6.05 -0.87 26.24
CA GLY A 195 -5.43 -1.24 27.50
C GLY A 195 -6.10 -2.40 28.24
N GLY A 196 -5.28 -3.13 29.00
CA GLY A 196 -5.74 -4.02 30.06
C GLY A 196 -5.01 -5.36 30.08
N LEU A 197 -4.25 -5.59 31.16
CA LEU A 197 -3.62 -6.85 31.60
C LEU A 197 -2.37 -7.29 30.84
N GLY A 198 -1.22 -7.13 31.50
CA GLY A 198 0.07 -7.53 30.99
C GLY A 198 0.36 -9.02 31.11
N SER A 199 1.42 -9.45 30.43
CA SER A 199 2.47 -10.29 31.02
C SER A 199 3.59 -10.54 29.99
N ILE A 200 4.82 -10.19 30.39
CA ILE A 200 6.10 -10.78 29.98
C ILE A 200 6.55 -10.46 28.54
N ILE A 201 7.09 -9.26 28.34
CA ILE A 201 8.15 -9.01 27.35
C ILE A 201 9.47 -9.04 28.14
N THR A 202 10.35 -9.98 27.81
CA THR A 202 11.62 -10.22 28.53
C THR A 202 12.57 -9.04 28.38
N GLU A 203 13.12 -8.62 29.52
CA GLU A 203 13.97 -7.44 29.75
C GLU A 203 15.27 -7.39 28.91
N GLN A 204 15.64 -8.50 28.24
CA GLN A 204 16.85 -8.60 27.42
C GLN A 204 16.73 -7.91 26.04
N GLU A 205 15.55 -7.87 25.42
CA GLU A 205 15.40 -7.26 24.07
C GLU A 205 15.46 -5.73 24.10
N SER A 206 15.03 -5.12 25.21
CA SER A 206 15.00 -3.66 25.37
C SER A 206 16.41 -3.05 25.53
N GLN A 207 17.36 -3.80 26.09
CA GLN A 207 18.75 -3.32 26.23
C GLN A 207 19.53 -3.36 24.91
N VAL A 208 19.27 -4.35 24.05
CA VAL A 208 19.91 -4.47 22.73
C VAL A 208 19.43 -3.36 21.78
N LYS A 209 18.12 -3.06 21.78
CA LYS A 209 17.53 -1.96 20.98
C LYS A 209 18.09 -0.58 21.36
N ARG A 210 18.27 -0.29 22.65
CA ARG A 210 18.81 1.02 23.11
C ARG A 210 20.29 1.21 22.78
N ARG A 211 21.09 0.13 22.73
CA ARG A 211 22.52 0.19 22.38
C ARG A 211 22.72 0.47 20.89
N TYR A 212 21.93 -0.19 20.04
CA TYR A 212 21.99 -0.01 18.58
C TYR A 212 21.59 1.39 18.12
N ILE A 213 20.51 1.96 18.68
CA ILE A 213 20.07 3.33 18.34
C ILE A 213 21.14 4.37 18.72
N LYS A 214 21.83 4.17 19.85
CA LYS A 214 22.90 5.07 20.30
C LYS A 214 24.14 5.00 19.39
N GLU A 215 24.55 3.82 18.95
CA GLU A 215 25.68 3.64 18.04
C GLU A 215 25.37 4.15 16.63
N TYR A 216 24.12 3.99 16.16
CA TYR A 216 23.68 4.45 14.84
C TYR A 216 23.58 5.99 14.74
N LEU A 217 23.03 6.65 15.76
CA LEU A 217 22.99 8.12 15.82
C LEU A 217 24.40 8.73 15.93
N TYR A 218 25.33 8.03 16.57
CA TYR A 218 26.73 8.48 16.69
C TYR A 218 27.52 8.32 15.37
N ALA A 219 27.25 7.27 14.59
CA ALA A 219 27.88 7.04 13.30
C ALA A 219 27.34 8.01 12.23
N TYR A 220 26.02 8.19 12.16
CA TYR A 220 25.38 9.05 11.16
C TYR A 220 25.68 10.54 11.36
N GLY A 221 25.84 10.98 12.62
CA GLY A 221 26.24 12.35 12.94
C GLY A 221 27.68 12.70 12.53
N ARG A 222 28.60 11.71 12.52
CA ARG A 222 30.03 11.94 12.23
C ARG A 222 30.32 12.09 10.73
N ASP A 223 29.62 11.34 9.89
CA ASP A 223 29.88 11.31 8.46
C ASP A 223 29.26 12.50 7.71
N ASN A 224 28.14 13.03 8.19
CA ASN A 224 27.55 14.25 7.62
C ASN A 224 28.30 15.53 8.03
N LEU A 225 28.86 15.59 9.25
CA LEU A 225 29.70 16.72 9.67
C LEU A 225 31.04 16.78 8.93
N ARG A 226 31.61 15.63 8.51
CA ARG A 226 32.85 15.58 7.71
C ARG A 226 32.66 15.95 6.24
N LYS A 227 31.47 15.72 5.68
CA LYS A 227 31.15 16.09 4.30
C LYS A 227 30.82 17.59 4.16
N GLN A 228 30.26 18.21 5.20
CA GLN A 228 29.99 19.66 5.20
C GLN A 228 31.21 20.52 5.55
N ALA A 229 32.26 19.96 6.17
CA ALA A 229 33.49 20.68 6.54
C ALA A 229 34.60 20.66 5.47
N LYS A 230 34.29 20.28 4.22
CA LYS A 230 35.21 20.31 3.06
C LYS A 230 34.70 21.19 1.91
N LEU A 231 34.10 22.31 2.28
CA LEU A 231 33.95 23.54 1.49
C LEU A 231 34.58 24.67 2.30
#